data_AF-A0A3S3M154-F1
#
_entry.id   AF-A0A3S3M154-F1
#
_cell.length_a   1.000
_cell.length_b   1.000
_cell.length_c   1.000
_cell.angle_alpha   90.00
_cell.angle_beta   90.00
_cell.angle_gamma   90.00
#
_symmetry.space_group_name_H-M   'P 1'
#
loop_
_entity.id
_entity.type
_entity.pdbx_description
1 polymer ?
#
loop_
_entity_poly.entity_id
_entity_poly.type
_entity_poly.pdbx_seq_one_letter_code
_entity_poly.pdbx_strand_id
1 'polypeptide(L)' 'PAKDIAFPDSVVSMLRGDLGQSPGGWPPALQKKALKGEKSITVRPGSLLKPADLKASRKDIETKLERKL' A
#
# COMPACT_ATOMS: atom_id res chain seq x y z
N PRO A 1 5.59 -19.16 16.69
CA PRO A 1 6.83 -19.58 16.00
C PRO A 1 7.93 -18.50 16.03
N ALA A 2 8.99 -18.75 16.79
CA ALA A 2 10.11 -17.83 17.09
C ALA A 2 11.18 -17.73 15.99
N LYS A 3 10.79 -17.88 14.72
CA LYS A 3 11.70 -17.75 13.58
C LYS A 3 11.49 -16.40 12.92
N ASP A 4 12.50 -15.54 12.92
CA ASP A 4 12.47 -14.30 12.17
C ASP A 4 12.44 -14.60 10.67
N ILE A 5 11.41 -14.07 10.01
CA ILE A 5 11.19 -14.23 8.58
C ILE A 5 11.05 -12.81 8.04
N ALA A 6 11.97 -12.44 7.14
CA ALA A 6 11.81 -11.25 6.32
C ALA A 6 10.80 -11.59 5.23
N PHE A 7 9.56 -11.14 5.38
CA PHE A 7 8.56 -11.27 4.33
C PHE A 7 8.91 -10.32 3.19
N PRO A 8 8.71 -10.71 1.92
CA PRO A 8 8.82 -9.79 0.80
C PRO A 8 7.84 -8.62 0.94
N ASP A 9 8.23 -7.44 0.49
CA ASP A 9 7.42 -6.23 0.60
C ASP A 9 6.05 -6.35 -0.07
N SER A 10 5.95 -7.12 -1.15
CA SER A 10 4.70 -7.43 -1.82
C SER A 10 3.73 -8.22 -0.92
N VAL A 11 4.23 -9.18 -0.15
CA VAL A 11 3.43 -9.98 0.79
C VAL A 11 2.99 -9.12 1.98
N VAL A 12 3.88 -8.27 2.48
CA VAL A 12 3.56 -7.33 3.56
C VAL A 12 2.44 -6.37 3.11
N SER A 13 2.56 -5.78 1.92
CA SER A 13 1.57 -4.84 1.38
C SER A 13 0.22 -5.52 1.12
N MET A 14 0.23 -6.75 0.59
CA MET A 14 -0.99 -7.55 0.44
C MET A 14 -1.68 -7.81 1.78
N LEU A 15 -0.93 -8.26 2.79
CA LEU A 15 -1.46 -8.55 4.13
C LEU A 15 -1.84 -7.28 4.89
N ARG A 16 -1.23 -6.13 4.58
CA ARG A 16 -1.65 -4.81 5.10
C ARG A 16 -3.03 -4.43 4.60
N GLY A 17 -3.43 -4.95 3.44
CA GLY A 17 -4.71 -4.65 2.79
C GLY A 17 -4.58 -3.67 1.63
N ASP A 18 -3.36 -3.32 1.19
CA ASP A 18 -3.10 -2.36 0.10
C ASP A 18 -3.63 -2.86 -1.27
N LEU A 19 -3.83 -4.18 -1.39
CA LEU A 19 -4.47 -4.81 -2.55
C LEU A 19 -5.96 -5.11 -2.34
N GLY A 20 -6.54 -4.68 -1.22
CA GLY A 20 -7.91 -5.01 -0.80
C GLY A 20 -7.97 -6.21 0.14
N GLN A 21 -9.16 -6.82 0.24
CA GLN A 21 -9.45 -7.91 1.16
C GLN A 21 -9.76 -9.21 0.41
N SER A 22 -9.25 -10.33 0.92
CA SER A 22 -9.68 -11.66 0.48
C SER A 22 -11.10 -11.96 0.98
N PRO A 23 -11.85 -12.85 0.29
CA PRO A 23 -13.08 -13.40 0.83
C PRO A 23 -12.81 -14.09 2.18
N GLY A 24 -13.39 -13.59 3.27
CA GLY A 24 -13.15 -14.08 4.64
C GLY A 24 -11.96 -13.45 5.37
N GLY A 25 -11.23 -12.54 4.74
CA GLY A 25 -10.12 -11.80 5.35
C GLY A 25 -8.79 -12.57 5.43
N TRP A 26 -7.77 -11.92 5.97
CA TRP A 26 -6.42 -12.47 6.11
C TRP A 26 -6.24 -13.21 7.44
N PRO A 27 -5.46 -14.31 7.49
CA PRO A 27 -5.19 -15.01 8.74
C PRO A 27 -4.51 -14.10 9.78
N PRO A 28 -5.09 -13.89 10.97
CA PRO A 28 -4.64 -12.84 11.91
C PRO A 28 -3.23 -13.11 12.47
N ALA A 29 -2.86 -14.37 12.67
CA ALA A 29 -1.53 -14.75 13.13
C ALA A 29 -0.43 -14.44 12.10
N LEU A 30 -0.72 -14.66 10.82
CA LEU A 30 0.21 -14.38 9.71
C LEU A 30 0.31 -12.88 9.46
N GLN A 31 -0.83 -12.19 9.42
CA GLN A 31 -0.90 -10.75 9.26
C GLN A 31 -0.12 -10.03 10.37
N LYS A 32 -0.33 -10.38 11.65
CA LYS A 32 0.40 -9.77 12.78
C LYS A 32 1.92 -9.98 12.67
N LYS A 33 2.36 -11.15 12.23
CA LYS A 33 3.79 -11.46 12.08
C LYS A 33 4.43 -10.70 10.91
N ALA A 34 3.73 -10.63 9.77
CA ALA A 34 4.23 -9.94 8.59
C ALA A 34 4.27 -8.42 8.78
N LEU A 35 3.26 -7.85 9.43
CA LEU A 35 3.15 -6.41 9.68
C LEU A 35 4.06 -5.88 10.78
N LYS A 36 4.65 -6.76 11.61
CA LYS A 36 5.56 -6.39 12.71
C LYS A 36 5.03 -5.25 13.61
N GLY A 37 3.70 -5.13 13.75
CA GLY A 37 3.05 -4.07 14.53
C GLY A 37 2.39 -2.95 13.72
N GLU A 38 2.56 -2.93 12.39
CA GLU A 38 1.79 -2.03 11.52
C GLU A 38 0.29 -2.37 11.51
N LYS A 39 -0.55 -1.35 11.37
CA LYS A 39 -2.01 -1.50 11.30
C LYS A 39 -2.41 -1.91 9.89
N SER A 40 -3.17 -3.00 9.77
CA SER A 40 -3.86 -3.35 8.54
C SER A 40 -5.07 -2.45 8.32
N ILE A 41 -5.45 -2.31 7.05
CA ILE A 41 -6.67 -1.66 6.61
C ILE A 41 -7.64 -2.73 6.13
N THR A 42 -8.94 -2.50 6.35
CA THR A 42 -10.03 -3.38 5.87
C THR A 42 -10.93 -2.70 4.84
N VAL A 43 -10.73 -1.41 4.62
CA VAL A 43 -11.47 -0.59 3.66
C VAL A 43 -10.79 -0.60 2.28
N ARG A 44 -11.48 -0.07 1.27
CA ARG A 44 -10.91 0.13 -0.07
C ARG A 44 -9.67 1.02 0.03
N PRO A 45 -8.46 0.57 -0.38
CA PRO A 45 -7.23 1.35 -0.22
C PRO A 45 -7.32 2.75 -0.82
N GLY A 46 -7.92 2.86 -2.00
CA GLY A 46 -8.13 4.14 -2.67
C GLY A 46 -9.02 5.14 -1.92
N SER A 47 -9.80 4.74 -0.91
CA SER A 47 -10.55 5.70 -0.07
C SER A 47 -9.67 6.39 0.97
N LEU A 48 -8.48 5.88 1.25
CA LEU A 48 -7.52 6.49 2.18
C LEU A 48 -6.55 7.44 1.46
N LEU A 49 -6.46 7.33 0.13
CA LEU A 49 -5.62 8.20 -0.68
C LEU A 49 -6.25 9.58 -0.82
N LYS A 50 -5.44 10.62 -0.64
CA LYS A 50 -5.85 11.98 -0.95
C LYS A 50 -6.06 12.12 -2.46
N PRO A 51 -7.03 12.93 -2.92
CA PRO A 51 -7.15 13.28 -4.32
C PRO A 51 -5.82 13.82 -4.86
N ALA A 52 -5.40 13.34 -6.03
CA ALA A 52 -4.19 13.81 -6.67
C ALA A 52 -4.39 15.24 -7.22
N ASP A 53 -3.39 16.11 -7.05
CA ASP A 53 -3.36 17.39 -7.75
C ASP A 53 -2.83 17.18 -9.17
N LEU A 54 -3.76 17.11 -10.12
CA LEU A 54 -3.46 16.90 -11.54
C LEU A 54 -2.75 18.10 -12.17
N LYS A 55 -2.98 19.33 -11.67
CA LYS A 55 -2.33 20.53 -12.20
C LYS A 55 -0.87 20.60 -11.75
N ALA A 56 -0.62 20.35 -10.47
CA ALA A 56 0.74 20.26 -9.94
C ALA A 56 1.52 19.13 -10.65
N SER A 57 0.92 17.94 -10.73
CA SER A 57 1.55 16.78 -11.38
C SER A 57 1.90 17.04 -12.85
N ARG A 58 1.03 17.75 -13.59
CA ARG A 58 1.29 18.18 -14.98
C ARG A 58 2.44 19.18 -15.05
N LYS A 59 2.46 20.20 -14.20
CA LYS A 59 3.54 21.20 -14.19
C LYS A 59 4.90 20.57 -13.85
N ASP A 60 4.91 19.63 -12.90
CA ASP A 60 6.13 18.91 -12.49
C ASP A 60 6.73 18.12 -13.65
N ILE A 61 5.89 17.41 -14.42
CA ILE A 61 6.39 16.63 -15.55
C ILE A 61 6.78 17.51 -16.75
N GLU A 62 6.06 18.60 -17.02
CA GLU A 62 6.42 19.58 -18.05
C GLU A 62 7.78 20.22 -17.74
N THR A 63 8.05 20.53 -16.47
CA THR A 63 9.34 21.07 -16.01
C THR A 63 10.46 20.03 -16.19
N LYS A 64 10.22 18.78 -15.78
CA LYS A 64 11.22 17.69 -15.91
C LYS A 64 11.57 17.35 -17.35
N LEU A 65 10.63 17.49 -18.28
CA LEU A 65 10.82 17.19 -19.69
C LEU A 65 11.19 18.43 -20.52
N GLU A 66 11.26 19.61 -19.89
CA GLU A 66 11.53 20.90 -20.52
C GLU A 66 10.63 21.19 -21.74
N ARG A 67 9.43 20.60 -21.74
CA ARG A 67 8.46 20.74 -22.83
C ARG A 67 7.05 20.75 -22.28
N LYS A 68 6.18 21.51 -22.94
CA LYS A 68 4.75 21.53 -22.63
C LYS A 68 4.05 20.24 -23.10
N LEU A 69 3.08 19.75 -22.33
CA LEU A 69 2.27 18.58 -22.66
C LEU A 69 0.94 18.95 -23.31
#